data_AF-A0A3P1SHY7-F1
#
_entry.id   AF-A0A3P1SHY7-F1
#
_cell.length_a   1.000
_cell.length_b   1.000
_cell.length_c   1.000
_cell.angle_alpha   90.00
_cell.angle_beta   90.00
_cell.angle_gamma   90.00
#
_symmetry.space_group_name_H-M   'P 1'
#
loop_
_entity.id
_entity.type
_entity.pdbx_description
1 polymer ?
#
loop_
_entity_poly.entity_id
_entity_poly.type
_entity_poly.pdbx_seq_one_letter_code
_entity_poly.pdbx_strand_id
1 'polypeptide(L)'
;MKTKIYIFILVLIFSPVVIYMSLLLIRTLSSNDRKFVANFDRVGWSIEMKEQKQDSLLLFTLYQAGKIKSDSISFDIHNNYCTDVISLLFVEGVDTVYIRKGREFKDLFSLEEQSSHSMDPKDFPVNNPFIGKLPPKCKIVAFSDSRFFIYDKNKCTYIPKDDITHVITLFHNTERGDYYTLCDVIRTDTLEIKIIQKQ
;
A
#
# COMPACT_ATOMS: atom_id res chain seq x y z
N MET A 1 -4.25 27.42 55.52
CA MET A 1 -5.44 27.43 54.64
C MET A 1 -5.14 27.99 53.25
N LYS A 2 -4.50 29.16 53.12
CA LYS A 2 -4.18 29.81 51.83
C LYS A 2 -3.36 28.95 50.84
N THR A 3 -2.39 28.17 51.33
CA THR A 3 -1.54 27.30 50.50
C THR A 3 -2.33 26.15 49.85
N LYS A 4 -3.32 25.58 50.55
CA LYS A 4 -4.18 24.50 50.01
C LYS A 4 -5.11 25.02 48.90
N ILE A 5 -5.60 26.25 49.04
CA ILE A 5 -6.43 26.92 48.01
C ILE A 5 -5.58 27.23 46.77
N TYR A 6 -4.35 27.71 46.96
CA TYR A 6 -3.42 27.95 45.86
C TYR A 6 -3.09 26.69 45.06
N ILE A 7 -2.84 25.57 45.75
CA ILE A 7 -2.62 24.26 45.12
C ILE A 7 -3.87 23.83 44.33
N PHE A 8 -5.07 24.00 44.90
CA PHE A 8 -6.31 23.61 44.25
C PHE A 8 -6.58 24.43 42.97
N ILE A 9 -6.32 25.74 43.00
CA ILE A 9 -6.42 26.63 41.84
C ILE A 9 -5.36 26.25 40.78
N LEU A 10 -4.12 25.95 41.19
CA LEU A 10 -3.08 25.51 40.28
C LEU A 10 -3.49 24.22 39.55
N VAL A 11 -4.01 23.22 40.28
CA VAL A 11 -4.48 21.96 39.70
C VAL A 11 -5.61 22.18 38.70
N LEU A 12 -6.55 23.11 38.99
CA LEU A 12 -7.63 23.48 38.08
C LEU A 12 -7.12 24.15 36.79
N ILE A 13 -6.08 24.99 36.88
CA ILE A 13 -5.49 25.67 35.72
C ILE A 13 -4.68 24.69 34.85
N PHE A 14 -3.94 23.77 35.46
CA PHE A 14 -3.09 22.81 34.73
C PHE A 14 -3.84 21.55 34.26
N SER A 15 -4.99 21.23 34.85
CA SER A 15 -5.82 20.08 34.46
C SER A 15 -6.15 20.04 32.96
N PRO A 16 -6.63 21.12 32.31
CA PRO A 16 -6.89 21.14 30.87
C PRO A 16 -5.65 20.85 30.03
N VAL A 17 -4.48 21.38 30.45
CA VAL A 17 -3.21 21.15 29.75
C VAL A 17 -2.79 19.68 29.85
N VAL A 18 -2.89 19.08 31.04
CA VAL A 18 -2.57 17.66 31.24
C VAL A 18 -3.54 16.77 30.47
N ILE A 19 -4.83 17.09 30.46
CA ILE A 19 -5.85 16.35 29.69
C ILE A 19 -5.56 16.45 28.20
N TYR A 20 -5.28 17.64 27.69
CA TYR A 20 -4.94 17.86 26.28
C TYR A 20 -3.68 17.11 25.87
N MET A 21 -2.61 17.20 26.66
CA MET A 21 -1.37 16.47 26.41
C MET A 21 -1.57 14.96 26.49
N SER A 22 -2.38 14.46 27.44
CA SER A 22 -2.72 13.04 27.53
C SER A 22 -3.54 12.57 26.34
N LEU A 23 -4.49 13.38 25.84
CA LEU A 23 -5.26 13.06 24.63
C LEU A 23 -4.37 13.02 23.38
N LEU A 24 -3.43 13.95 23.24
CA LEU A 24 -2.40 13.91 22.19
C LEU A 24 -1.55 12.64 22.28
N LEU A 25 -1.11 12.27 23.48
CA LEU A 25 -0.33 11.06 23.74
C LEU A 25 -1.13 9.78 23.43
N ILE A 26 -2.40 9.71 23.84
CA ILE A 26 -3.29 8.57 23.56
C ILE A 26 -3.55 8.47 22.06
N ARG A 27 -3.79 9.58 21.37
CA ARG A 27 -4.03 9.60 19.92
C ARG A 27 -2.79 9.16 19.14
N THR A 28 -1.61 9.58 19.56
CA THR A 28 -0.33 9.16 18.96
C THR A 28 0.07 7.73 19.30
N LEU A 29 -0.31 7.21 20.47
CA LEU A 29 -0.10 5.81 20.85
C LEU A 29 -1.11 4.86 20.19
N SER A 30 -2.37 5.27 20.03
CA SER A 30 -3.46 4.47 19.46
C SER A 30 -3.39 4.31 17.94
N SER A 31 -2.64 5.18 17.25
CA SER A 31 -2.47 5.11 15.79
C SER A 31 -1.40 4.10 15.36
N ASN A 32 -0.47 3.76 16.24
CA ASN A 32 0.64 2.88 15.89
C ASN A 32 0.16 1.43 15.87
N ASP A 33 0.54 0.70 14.83
CA ASP A 33 0.31 -0.74 14.65
C ASP A 33 -1.11 -1.15 14.22
N ARG A 34 -1.85 -0.30 13.46
CA ARG A 34 -3.11 -0.77 12.87
C ARG A 34 -2.85 -1.97 11.97
N LYS A 35 -3.72 -2.96 12.10
CA LYS A 35 -3.69 -4.17 11.29
C LYS A 35 -4.89 -4.19 10.35
N PHE A 36 -4.65 -4.55 9.12
CA PHE A 36 -5.66 -4.61 8.07
C PHE A 36 -5.62 -5.97 7.40
N VAL A 37 -6.79 -6.50 7.06
CA VAL A 37 -6.91 -7.77 6.34
C VAL A 37 -7.86 -7.58 5.17
N ALA A 38 -7.49 -8.13 4.02
CA ALA A 38 -8.35 -8.23 2.85
C ALA A 38 -8.21 -9.61 2.19
N ASN A 39 -9.30 -10.06 1.57
CA ASN A 39 -9.33 -11.30 0.82
C ASN A 39 -9.53 -10.99 -0.67
N PHE A 40 -8.80 -11.70 -1.50
CA PHE A 40 -8.82 -11.61 -2.96
C PHE A 40 -9.45 -12.88 -3.51
N ASP A 41 -10.78 -12.98 -3.40
CA ASP A 41 -11.52 -14.22 -3.66
C ASP A 41 -11.30 -14.74 -5.10
N ARG A 42 -11.14 -13.84 -6.07
CA ARG A 42 -10.91 -14.19 -7.49
C ARG A 42 -9.61 -14.97 -7.70
N VAL A 43 -8.53 -14.56 -7.04
CA VAL A 43 -7.20 -15.20 -7.19
C VAL A 43 -6.84 -16.17 -6.07
N GLY A 44 -7.71 -16.30 -5.06
CA GLY A 44 -7.48 -17.20 -3.93
C GLY A 44 -6.30 -16.77 -3.05
N TRP A 45 -6.18 -15.48 -2.76
CA TRP A 45 -5.16 -14.93 -1.86
C TRP A 45 -5.80 -14.12 -0.75
N SER A 46 -5.13 -13.99 0.39
CA SER A 46 -5.44 -13.00 1.40
C SER A 46 -4.19 -12.23 1.78
N ILE A 47 -4.40 -10.98 2.17
CA ILE A 47 -3.36 -10.06 2.56
C ILE A 47 -3.62 -9.60 3.98
N GLU A 48 -2.55 -9.62 4.77
CA GLU A 48 -2.47 -8.95 6.05
C GLU A 48 -1.45 -7.82 5.91
N MET A 49 -1.87 -6.62 6.27
CA MET A 49 -1.02 -5.43 6.29
C MET A 49 -0.96 -4.92 7.72
N LYS A 50 0.24 -4.68 8.24
CA LYS A 50 0.44 -4.10 9.57
C LYS A 50 1.30 -2.85 9.46
N GLU A 51 0.82 -1.75 9.99
CA GLU A 51 1.62 -0.53 10.15
C GLU A 51 2.75 -0.74 11.16
N GLN A 52 3.89 -0.12 10.89
CA GLN A 52 5.05 -0.12 11.76
C GLN A 52 5.72 1.25 11.75
N LYS A 53 6.41 1.57 12.86
CA LYS A 53 7.22 2.79 13.02
C LYS A 53 6.43 4.07 12.67
N GLN A 54 5.31 4.31 13.36
CA GLN A 54 4.45 5.48 13.09
C GLN A 54 4.04 5.55 11.62
N ASP A 55 3.56 4.42 11.12
CA ASP A 55 2.97 4.23 9.80
C ASP A 55 3.91 4.51 8.62
N SER A 56 5.18 4.81 8.87
CA SER A 56 6.21 5.00 7.85
C SER A 56 6.56 3.72 7.11
N LEU A 57 6.25 2.56 7.69
CA LEU A 57 6.45 1.23 7.13
C LEU A 57 5.15 0.43 7.17
N LEU A 58 4.97 -0.41 6.16
CA LEU A 58 3.90 -1.40 6.10
C LEU A 58 4.51 -2.78 5.93
N LEU A 59 4.26 -3.67 6.90
CA LEU A 59 4.56 -5.08 6.78
C LEU A 59 3.41 -5.77 6.06
N PHE A 60 3.72 -6.38 4.92
CA PHE A 60 2.80 -7.24 4.19
C PHE A 60 3.05 -8.68 4.56
N THR A 61 1.97 -9.44 4.74
CA THR A 61 1.98 -10.89 4.80
C THR A 61 0.86 -11.45 3.93
N LEU A 62 1.24 -12.25 2.95
CA LEU A 62 0.32 -12.83 1.98
C LEU A 62 0.14 -14.31 2.25
N TYR A 63 -1.11 -14.76 2.19
CA TYR A 63 -1.49 -16.16 2.34
C TYR A 63 -2.24 -16.62 1.09
N GLN A 64 -1.82 -17.75 0.52
CA GLN A 64 -2.55 -18.39 -0.56
C GLN A 64 -3.60 -19.34 0.01
N ALA A 65 -4.80 -19.34 -0.55
CA ALA A 65 -5.87 -20.26 -0.17
C ALA A 65 -5.41 -21.72 -0.32
N GLY A 66 -5.76 -22.55 0.68
CA GLY A 66 -5.37 -23.97 0.70
C GLY A 66 -3.91 -24.25 1.04
N LYS A 67 -3.08 -23.24 1.34
CA LYS A 67 -1.70 -23.41 1.83
C LYS A 67 -1.61 -23.26 3.35
N ILE A 68 -0.55 -23.83 3.93
CA ILE A 68 -0.28 -23.72 5.36
C ILE A 68 0.29 -22.32 5.64
N LYS A 69 0.03 -21.76 6.83
CA LYS A 69 0.52 -20.42 7.22
C LYS A 69 2.05 -20.23 7.08
N SER A 70 2.83 -21.31 7.20
CA SER A 70 4.29 -21.28 7.02
C SER A 70 4.73 -20.98 5.58
N ASP A 71 3.85 -21.17 4.60
CA ASP A 71 4.09 -20.82 3.20
C ASP A 71 3.77 -19.36 2.87
N SER A 72 3.43 -18.57 3.91
CA SER A 72 3.16 -17.14 3.74
C SER A 72 4.38 -16.39 3.25
N ILE A 73 4.11 -15.32 2.51
CA ILE A 73 5.13 -14.46 1.93
C ILE A 73 5.04 -13.12 2.64
N SER A 74 6.13 -12.70 3.28
CA SER A 74 6.17 -11.43 4.01
C SER A 74 7.30 -10.53 3.54
N PHE A 75 7.03 -9.24 3.47
CA PHE A 75 8.01 -8.21 3.14
C PHE A 75 7.56 -6.83 3.63
N ASP A 76 8.52 -5.94 3.86
CA ASP A 76 8.27 -4.57 4.28
C ASP A 76 8.28 -3.62 3.09
N ILE A 77 7.44 -2.59 3.15
CA ILE A 77 7.43 -1.48 2.22
C ILE A 77 7.42 -0.15 2.96
N HIS A 78 7.99 0.88 2.33
CA HIS A 78 7.81 2.26 2.73
C HIS A 78 6.40 2.73 2.41
N ASN A 79 5.75 3.31 3.41
CA ASN A 79 4.53 4.07 3.20
C ASN A 79 4.91 5.51 2.84
N ASN A 80 4.95 5.80 1.55
CA ASN A 80 5.37 7.11 1.07
C ASN A 80 4.27 8.18 1.21
N TYR A 81 3.13 7.87 1.88
CA TYR A 81 1.96 8.75 2.03
C TYR A 81 1.47 9.35 0.70
N CYS A 82 1.83 8.70 -0.41
CA CYS A 82 1.57 9.13 -1.76
C CYS A 82 0.62 8.10 -2.37
N THR A 83 -0.47 8.61 -2.95
CA THR A 83 -1.63 7.89 -3.50
C THR A 83 -1.43 6.40 -3.80
N ASP A 84 -0.48 6.02 -4.67
CA ASP A 84 -0.18 4.62 -4.98
C ASP A 84 0.93 4.07 -4.07
N VAL A 85 0.56 3.24 -3.10
CA VAL A 85 1.52 2.66 -2.14
C VAL A 85 2.27 1.49 -2.77
N ILE A 86 1.54 0.50 -3.29
CA ILE A 86 2.11 -0.68 -3.95
C ILE A 86 1.10 -1.30 -4.91
N SER A 87 1.60 -1.81 -6.04
CA SER A 87 0.84 -2.63 -6.98
C SER A 87 1.35 -4.07 -6.95
N LEU A 88 0.49 -4.99 -6.50
CA LEU A 88 0.73 -6.42 -6.48
C LEU A 88 0.05 -7.06 -7.68
N LEU A 89 0.73 -8.00 -8.31
CA LEU A 89 0.23 -8.75 -9.44
C LEU A 89 0.10 -10.23 -9.05
N PHE A 90 -1.12 -10.74 -9.21
CA PHE A 90 -1.46 -12.15 -9.03
C PHE A 90 -1.93 -12.71 -10.37
N VAL A 91 -1.47 -13.92 -10.69
CA VAL A 91 -1.94 -14.66 -11.86
C VAL A 91 -2.58 -15.93 -11.35
N GLU A 92 -3.81 -16.22 -11.80
CA GLU A 92 -4.52 -17.42 -11.39
C GLU A 92 -3.66 -18.68 -11.63
N GLY A 93 -3.61 -19.57 -10.63
CA GLY A 93 -2.82 -20.80 -10.69
C GLY A 93 -1.30 -20.63 -10.49
N VAL A 94 -0.80 -19.42 -10.28
CA VAL A 94 0.63 -19.14 -10.03
C VAL A 94 0.86 -18.83 -8.55
N ASP A 95 1.90 -19.43 -7.95
CA ASP A 95 2.25 -19.27 -6.53
C ASP A 95 3.27 -18.14 -6.27
N THR A 96 3.65 -17.42 -7.32
CA THR A 96 4.57 -16.28 -7.29
C THR A 96 3.77 -14.99 -7.17
N VAL A 97 4.14 -14.15 -6.20
CA VAL A 97 3.61 -12.79 -6.07
C VAL A 97 4.51 -11.86 -6.86
N TYR A 98 3.94 -11.15 -7.82
CA TYR A 98 4.69 -10.15 -8.58
C TYR A 98 4.44 -8.76 -7.98
N ILE A 99 5.47 -7.91 -7.94
CA ILE A 99 5.35 -6.50 -7.55
C ILE A 99 5.57 -5.69 -8.82
N ARG A 100 4.54 -4.97 -9.25
CA ARG A 100 4.60 -4.11 -10.43
C ARG A 100 5.29 -2.80 -10.02
N LYS A 101 6.37 -2.46 -10.71
CA LYS A 101 7.04 -1.17 -10.53
C LYS A 101 6.11 -0.01 -10.91
N GLY A 102 6.38 1.16 -10.35
CA GLY A 102 5.82 2.41 -10.85
C GLY A 102 6.16 2.64 -12.33
N ARG A 103 5.42 3.55 -12.97
CA ARG A 103 5.64 3.92 -14.37
C ARG A 103 7.05 4.47 -14.55
N GLU A 104 7.76 3.98 -15.57
CA GLU A 104 8.97 4.65 -16.04
C GLU A 104 8.58 5.87 -16.88
N PHE A 105 9.47 6.84 -17.08
CA PHE A 105 9.13 8.06 -17.81
C PHE A 105 8.62 7.76 -19.22
N LYS A 106 9.28 6.82 -19.92
CA LYS A 106 8.86 6.37 -21.25
C LYS A 106 7.42 5.80 -21.28
N ASP A 107 6.94 5.23 -20.17
CA ASP A 107 5.60 4.62 -20.09
C ASP A 107 4.48 5.69 -20.06
N LEU A 108 4.83 6.98 -19.96
CA LEU A 108 3.89 8.10 -20.09
C LEU A 108 3.52 8.41 -21.54
N PHE A 109 4.27 7.88 -22.50
CA PHE A 109 4.12 8.18 -23.92
C PHE A 109 3.52 7.01 -24.70
N SER A 110 2.99 7.30 -25.89
CA SER A 110 2.53 6.27 -26.82
C SER A 110 3.69 5.37 -27.25
N LEU A 111 3.41 4.12 -27.62
CA LEU A 111 4.43 3.14 -28.04
C LEU A 111 5.35 3.69 -29.13
N GLU A 112 4.78 4.46 -30.05
CA GLU A 112 5.49 5.10 -31.16
C GLU A 112 6.49 6.17 -30.68
N GLU A 113 6.19 6.86 -29.58
CA GLU A 113 6.99 7.96 -29.02
C GLU A 113 8.03 7.50 -27.99
N GLN A 114 7.88 6.31 -27.39
CA GLN A 114 8.77 5.84 -26.32
C GLN A 114 10.25 5.85 -26.71
N SER A 115 10.54 5.55 -27.99
CA SER A 115 11.92 5.55 -28.52
C SER A 115 12.57 6.94 -28.49
N SER A 116 11.77 8.00 -28.57
CA SER A 116 12.23 9.39 -28.50
C SER A 116 12.41 9.89 -27.06
N HIS A 117 11.88 9.14 -26.08
CA HIS A 117 11.91 9.45 -24.65
C HIS A 117 12.67 8.37 -23.87
N SER A 118 13.86 8.00 -24.36
CA SER A 118 14.67 6.91 -23.81
C SER A 118 15.40 7.25 -22.50
N MET A 119 15.35 8.51 -22.05
CA MET A 119 16.03 8.98 -20.85
C MET A 119 15.05 9.70 -19.94
N ASP A 120 14.95 9.21 -18.70
CA ASP A 120 14.15 9.82 -17.66
C ASP A 120 14.76 11.19 -17.28
N PRO A 121 13.93 12.25 -17.11
CA PRO A 121 14.38 13.49 -16.51
C PRO A 121 15.03 13.22 -15.15
N LYS A 122 16.05 14.01 -14.79
CA LYS A 122 16.80 13.82 -13.53
C LYS A 122 15.90 13.79 -12.29
N ASP A 123 14.79 14.51 -12.34
CA ASP A 123 13.85 14.65 -11.22
C ASP A 123 12.65 13.69 -11.33
N PHE A 124 12.66 12.75 -12.29
CA PHE A 124 11.57 11.78 -12.43
C PHE A 124 11.68 10.70 -11.34
N PRO A 125 10.72 10.61 -10.41
CA PRO A 125 10.84 9.69 -9.29
C PRO A 125 10.44 8.27 -9.70
N VAL A 126 11.42 7.39 -9.89
CA VAL A 126 11.16 5.94 -10.02
C VAL A 126 11.31 5.30 -8.64
N ASN A 127 10.26 5.40 -7.82
CA ASN A 127 10.27 4.80 -6.49
C ASN A 127 9.75 3.36 -6.53
N ASN A 128 10.59 2.43 -6.06
CA ASN A 128 10.15 1.11 -5.65
C ASN A 128 9.92 1.15 -4.13
N PRO A 129 8.72 0.79 -3.64
CA PRO A 129 8.39 0.99 -2.23
C PRO A 129 9.00 -0.08 -1.31
N PHE A 130 9.52 -1.20 -1.80
CA PHE A 130 9.94 -2.32 -0.96
C PHE A 130 11.32 -2.12 -0.30
N ILE A 131 11.50 -2.71 0.88
CA ILE A 131 12.72 -2.62 1.69
C ILE A 131 13.45 -3.95 1.70
N GLY A 132 14.76 -3.91 1.45
CA GLY A 132 15.64 -5.09 1.55
C GLY A 132 15.46 -6.08 0.39
N LYS A 133 15.75 -7.36 0.67
CA LYS A 133 15.62 -8.45 -0.31
C LYS A 133 14.23 -9.05 -0.23
N LEU A 134 13.58 -9.20 -1.38
CA LEU A 134 12.30 -9.89 -1.48
C LEU A 134 12.44 -11.41 -1.24
N PRO A 135 11.41 -12.06 -0.69
CA PRO A 135 11.36 -13.52 -0.60
C PRO A 135 11.48 -14.20 -1.98
N PRO A 136 11.92 -15.47 -2.06
CA PRO A 136 12.13 -16.17 -3.35
C PRO A 136 10.88 -16.26 -4.24
N LYS A 137 9.69 -16.30 -3.63
CA LYS A 137 8.39 -16.32 -4.33
C LYS A 137 7.86 -14.92 -4.67
N CYS A 138 8.62 -13.86 -4.39
CA CYS A 138 8.32 -12.50 -4.80
C CYS A 138 9.24 -12.08 -5.96
N LYS A 139 8.67 -11.52 -7.02
CA LYS A 139 9.44 -11.01 -8.16
C LYS A 139 8.98 -9.62 -8.56
N ILE A 140 9.90 -8.79 -9.00
CA ILE A 140 9.59 -7.45 -9.50
C ILE A 140 9.39 -7.53 -11.01
N VAL A 141 8.37 -6.86 -11.51
CA VAL A 141 8.07 -6.76 -12.94
C VAL A 141 7.95 -5.29 -13.35
N ALA A 142 8.36 -4.99 -14.58
CA ALA A 142 8.23 -3.64 -15.13
C ALA A 142 6.75 -3.25 -15.26
N PHE A 143 6.46 -1.94 -15.24
CA PHE A 143 5.10 -1.45 -15.44
C PHE A 143 4.50 -1.92 -16.78
N SER A 144 5.33 -2.00 -17.81
CA SER A 144 5.00 -2.39 -19.19
C SER A 144 5.41 -3.83 -19.55
N ASP A 145 5.63 -4.71 -18.57
CA ASP A 145 6.05 -6.11 -18.82
C ASP A 145 5.04 -6.85 -19.73
N SER A 146 5.45 -7.15 -20.96
CA SER A 146 4.60 -7.71 -22.01
C SER A 146 4.08 -9.12 -21.71
N ARG A 147 4.63 -9.79 -20.69
CA ARG A 147 4.10 -11.08 -20.23
C ARG A 147 2.77 -10.93 -19.52
N PHE A 148 2.45 -9.76 -18.99
CA PHE A 148 1.25 -9.52 -18.18
C PHE A 148 0.39 -8.37 -18.72
N PHE A 149 1.01 -7.42 -19.44
CA PHE A 149 0.36 -6.18 -19.82
C PHE A 149 0.36 -5.93 -21.33
N ILE A 150 -0.68 -5.23 -21.79
CA ILE A 150 -0.79 -4.69 -23.14
C ILE A 150 -1.09 -3.20 -23.07
N TYR A 151 -0.60 -2.44 -24.04
CA TYR A 151 -0.90 -1.02 -24.14
C TYR A 151 -2.31 -0.82 -24.69
N ASP A 152 -3.16 -0.13 -23.92
CA ASP A 152 -4.49 0.28 -24.34
C ASP A 152 -4.42 1.72 -24.85
N LYS A 153 -4.66 1.90 -26.17
CA LYS A 153 -4.62 3.21 -26.83
C LYS A 153 -5.75 4.15 -26.36
N ASN A 154 -6.89 3.62 -25.93
CA ASN A 154 -8.01 4.44 -25.46
C ASN A 154 -7.77 4.95 -24.04
N LYS A 155 -7.12 4.14 -23.20
CA LYS A 155 -6.75 4.51 -21.82
C LYS A 155 -5.36 5.15 -21.73
N CYS A 156 -4.61 5.20 -22.83
CA CYS A 156 -3.23 5.69 -22.91
C CYS A 156 -2.32 5.09 -21.83
N THR A 157 -2.46 3.79 -21.54
CA THR A 157 -1.71 3.13 -20.46
C THR A 157 -1.65 1.61 -20.64
N TYR A 158 -0.81 0.96 -19.85
CA TYR A 158 -0.69 -0.50 -19.83
C TYR A 158 -1.71 -1.14 -18.89
N ILE A 159 -2.60 -1.94 -19.46
CA ILE A 159 -3.64 -2.71 -18.74
C ILE A 159 -3.31 -4.20 -18.71
N PRO A 160 -3.91 -4.99 -17.80
CA PRO A 160 -3.80 -6.44 -17.83
C PRO A 160 -4.19 -7.00 -19.21
N LYS A 161 -3.43 -7.97 -19.71
CA LYS A 161 -3.62 -8.55 -21.05
C LYS A 161 -4.83 -9.49 -21.13
N ASP A 162 -5.24 -10.05 -20.00
CA ASP A 162 -6.31 -11.04 -19.84
C ASP A 162 -6.96 -10.90 -18.46
N ASP A 163 -8.05 -11.64 -18.25
CA ASP A 163 -8.85 -11.57 -17.02
C ASP A 163 -8.30 -12.45 -15.89
N ILE A 164 -7.27 -13.26 -16.16
CA ILE A 164 -6.57 -14.08 -15.15
C ILE A 164 -5.39 -13.34 -14.50
N THR A 165 -5.05 -12.16 -15.02
CA THR A 165 -3.99 -11.28 -14.55
C THR A 165 -4.60 -10.16 -13.71
N HIS A 166 -4.44 -10.24 -12.38
CA HIS A 166 -5.03 -9.32 -11.42
C HIS A 166 -3.99 -8.34 -10.89
N VAL A 167 -4.21 -7.05 -11.10
CA VAL A 167 -3.40 -5.99 -10.50
C VAL A 167 -4.13 -5.43 -9.30
N ILE A 168 -3.66 -5.80 -8.13
CA ILE A 168 -4.17 -5.36 -6.85
C ILE A 168 -3.33 -4.18 -6.36
N THR A 169 -3.91 -2.98 -6.39
CA THR A 169 -3.22 -1.75 -6.00
C THR A 169 -3.73 -1.26 -4.65
N LEU A 170 -2.81 -1.04 -3.71
CA LEU A 170 -3.08 -0.38 -2.45
C LEU A 170 -2.90 1.12 -2.61
N PHE A 171 -3.93 1.87 -2.27
CA PHE A 171 -3.88 3.32 -2.18
C PHE A 171 -3.96 3.78 -0.73
N HIS A 172 -3.24 4.85 -0.40
CA HIS A 172 -3.31 5.52 0.88
C HIS A 172 -3.90 6.92 0.71
N ASN A 173 -5.11 7.12 1.24
CA ASN A 173 -5.82 8.39 1.17
C ASN A 173 -5.60 9.18 2.47
N THR A 174 -4.57 10.02 2.46
CA THR A 174 -4.23 10.92 3.57
C THR A 174 -5.07 12.20 3.56
N GLU A 175 -5.52 12.65 2.39
CA GLU A 175 -6.26 13.91 2.23
C GLU A 175 -7.69 13.86 2.80
N ARG A 176 -8.36 12.70 2.69
CA ARG A 176 -9.80 12.57 3.03
C ARG A 176 -10.09 11.79 4.31
N GLY A 177 -9.09 11.28 5.03
CA GLY A 177 -9.33 10.62 6.31
C GLY A 177 -8.34 9.56 6.76
N ASP A 178 -7.11 9.57 6.26
CA ASP A 178 -6.04 8.63 6.66
C ASP A 178 -6.50 7.16 6.64
N TYR A 179 -6.89 6.69 5.45
CA TYR A 179 -7.38 5.33 5.25
C TYR A 179 -6.82 4.70 3.98
N TYR A 180 -6.84 3.36 3.95
CA TYR A 180 -6.37 2.58 2.82
C TYR A 180 -7.53 2.07 1.98
N THR A 181 -7.31 1.96 0.66
CA THR A 181 -8.22 1.30 -0.27
C THR A 181 -7.45 0.32 -1.14
N LEU A 182 -8.06 -0.81 -1.47
CA LEU A 182 -7.49 -1.83 -2.35
C LEU A 182 -8.39 -1.92 -3.57
N CYS A 183 -7.80 -1.91 -4.76
CA CYS A 183 -8.54 -2.13 -6.00
C CYS A 183 -7.92 -3.28 -6.78
N ASP A 184 -8.76 -4.22 -7.23
CA ASP A 184 -8.40 -5.26 -8.18
C ASP A 184 -8.74 -4.79 -9.59
N VAL A 185 -7.74 -4.75 -10.46
CA VAL A 185 -7.90 -4.41 -11.88
C VAL A 185 -7.54 -5.62 -12.71
N ILE A 186 -8.51 -6.09 -13.50
CA ILE A 186 -8.31 -7.06 -14.59
C ILE A 186 -8.52 -6.35 -15.93
N ARG A 187 -8.52 -7.11 -17.03
CA ARG A 187 -8.73 -6.52 -18.35
C ARG A 187 -10.14 -5.96 -18.52
N THR A 188 -11.17 -6.70 -18.11
CA THR A 188 -12.56 -6.30 -18.36
C THR A 188 -13.18 -5.41 -17.30
N ASP A 189 -12.68 -5.45 -16.06
CA ASP A 189 -13.28 -4.69 -14.95
C ASP A 189 -12.27 -4.16 -13.93
N THR A 190 -12.81 -3.41 -12.97
CA THR A 190 -12.09 -2.94 -11.80
C THR A 190 -13.04 -3.02 -10.61
N LEU A 191 -12.59 -3.64 -9.53
CA LEU A 191 -13.36 -3.80 -8.30
C LEU A 191 -12.61 -3.25 -7.10
N GLU A 192 -13.32 -2.53 -6.24
CA GLU A 192 -12.80 -2.19 -4.92
C GLU A 192 -12.89 -3.42 -3.99
N ILE A 193 -11.78 -3.73 -3.34
CA ILE A 193 -11.67 -4.81 -2.36
C ILE A 193 -11.85 -4.22 -0.96
N LYS A 194 -12.78 -4.80 -0.21
CA LYS A 194 -13.03 -4.40 1.16
C LYS A 194 -11.82 -4.71 2.06
N ILE A 195 -11.30 -3.68 2.70
CA ILE A 195 -10.28 -3.80 3.75
C ILE A 195 -10.95 -3.78 5.11
N ILE A 196 -10.60 -4.74 5.97
CA ILE A 196 -11.10 -4.80 7.34
C ILE A 196 -9.96 -4.45 8.28
N GLN A 197 -10.10 -3.33 9.00
CA GLN A 197 -9.22 -3.01 10.11
C GLN A 197 -9.50 -3.98 11.28
N LYS A 198 -8.46 -4.64 11.77
CA LYS A 198 -8.45 -5.50 12.95
C LYS A 198 -7.79 -4.73 14.09
N GLN A 199 -8.42 -4.78 15.27
CA GLN A 199 -7.85 -4.31 16.54
C GLN A 199 -6.89 -5.35 17.10
#